data_AF-A0A9J5ZNG8-F1
#
_entry.id   AF-A0A9J5ZNG8-F1
#
_cell.length_a   1.000
_cell.length_b   1.000
_cell.length_c   1.000
_cell.angle_alpha   90.00
_cell.angle_beta   90.00
_cell.angle_gamma   90.00
#
_symmetry.space_group_name_H-M   'P 1'
#
loop_
_entity.id
_entity.type
_entity.pdbx_description
1 polymer ?
#
loop_
_entity_poly.entity_id
_entity_poly.type
_entity_poly.pdbx_seq_one_letter_code
_entity_poly.pdbx_strand_id
1 'polypeptide(L)'
;MHQLSIIAILEPFSDTIHIQNVKSQLAMEHARSNCNGKIWLFWSMDIDCVVLEEDEQQITCDMGHNELQTQFKITLCMPNAKIFS
;
A
#
# COMPACT_ATOMS: atom_id res chain seq x y z
N MET A 1 -5.64 -14.14 -17.31
CA MET A 1 -5.97 -12.81 -16.76
C MET A 1 -4.76 -12.36 -15.98
N HIS A 2 -4.26 -11.14 -16.20
CA HIS A 2 -3.14 -10.62 -15.42
C HIS A 2 -3.63 -10.29 -14.01
N GLN A 3 -3.19 -11.04 -13.01
CA GLN A 3 -3.41 -10.69 -11.61
C GLN A 3 -2.50 -9.51 -11.28
N LEU A 4 -3.09 -8.44 -10.72
CA LEU A 4 -2.31 -7.29 -10.28
C LEU A 4 -1.43 -7.74 -9.10
N SER A 5 -0.15 -7.37 -9.12
CA SER A 5 0.79 -7.75 -8.05
C SER A 5 0.79 -6.77 -6.88
N ILE A 6 0.52 -5.49 -7.15
CA ILE A 6 0.57 -4.41 -6.16
C ILE A 6 -0.56 -3.42 -6.47
N ILE A 7 -1.30 -3.01 -5.44
CA ILE A 7 -2.32 -1.96 -5.50
C ILE A 7 -2.10 -0.99 -4.34
N ALA A 8 -2.11 0.31 -4.65
CA ALA A 8 -2.08 1.38 -3.66
C ALA A 8 -3.36 2.21 -3.76
N ILE A 9 -3.98 2.51 -2.62
CA ILE A 9 -5.15 3.38 -2.50
C ILE A 9 -4.78 4.54 -1.59
N LEU A 10 -4.88 5.75 -2.12
CA LEU A 10 -4.66 7.00 -1.39
C LEU A 10 -6.04 7.57 -1.03
N GLU A 11 -6.19 8.04 0.21
CA GLU A 11 -7.43 8.53 0.78
C GLU A 11 -8.62 7.59 0.53
N PRO A 12 -8.64 6.38 1.14
CA PRO A 12 -9.72 5.41 0.94
C PRO A 12 -11.09 5.87 1.49
N PHE A 13 -11.17 7.06 2.12
CA PHE A 13 -12.35 7.61 2.79
C PHE A 13 -13.12 6.59 3.65
N SER A 14 -12.36 5.68 4.27
CA SER A 14 -12.86 4.57 5.07
C SER A 14 -11.93 4.32 6.25
N ASP A 15 -12.48 3.78 7.33
CA ASP A 15 -11.72 3.33 8.49
C ASP A 15 -10.84 2.12 8.15
N THR A 16 -9.67 2.03 8.80
CA THR A 16 -8.69 0.94 8.63
C THR A 16 -9.24 -0.42 9.03
N ILE A 17 -10.31 -0.48 9.82
CA ILE A 17 -11.00 -1.73 10.16
C ILE A 17 -11.48 -2.50 8.92
N HIS A 18 -11.72 -1.79 7.80
CA HIS A 18 -12.19 -2.39 6.55
C HIS A 18 -11.07 -2.92 5.66
N ILE A 19 -9.80 -2.71 6.01
CA ILE A 19 -8.67 -3.03 5.12
C ILE A 19 -8.62 -4.52 4.78
N GLN A 20 -8.93 -5.41 5.73
CA GLN A 20 -8.93 -6.86 5.47
C GLN A 20 -10.08 -7.27 4.54
N ASN A 21 -11.25 -6.62 4.66
CA ASN A 21 -12.37 -6.87 3.76
C ASN A 21 -12.04 -6.44 2.33
N VAL A 22 -11.44 -5.26 2.16
CA VAL A 22 -11.00 -4.75 0.86
C VAL A 22 -9.90 -5.64 0.28
N LYS A 23 -8.94 -6.08 1.10
CA LYS A 23 -7.90 -7.05 0.70
C LYS A 23 -8.51 -8.32 0.10
N SER A 24 -9.51 -8.90 0.76
CA SER A 24 -10.20 -10.09 0.25
C SER A 24 -10.98 -9.82 -1.04
N GLN A 25 -11.63 -8.65 -1.18
CA GLN A 25 -12.32 -8.27 -2.42
C GLN A 25 -11.36 -8.06 -3.60
N LEU A 26 -10.15 -7.58 -3.33
CA LEU A 26 -9.09 -7.42 -4.31
C LEU A 26 -8.35 -8.73 -4.64
N ALA A 27 -8.67 -9.84 -3.96
CA ALA A 27 -7.97 -11.12 -4.07
C ALA A 27 -6.45 -10.98 -3.86
N MET A 28 -6.06 -10.25 -2.82
CA MET A 28 -4.67 -10.04 -2.41
C MET A 28 -4.38 -10.76 -1.09
N GLU A 29 -3.14 -11.18 -0.88
CA GLU A 29 -2.74 -11.90 0.33
C GLU A 29 -2.35 -10.94 1.46
N HIS A 30 -1.72 -9.82 1.10
CA HIS A 30 -1.16 -8.88 2.06
C HIS A 30 -1.81 -7.49 1.97
N ALA A 31 -1.84 -6.81 3.11
CA ALA A 31 -2.32 -5.45 3.23
C ALA A 31 -1.57 -4.70 4.33
N ARG A 32 -1.35 -3.41 4.10
CA ARG A 32 -0.72 -2.45 5.03
C ARG A 32 -1.45 -1.11 4.90
N SER A 33 -1.65 -0.42 6.01
CA SER A 33 -1.94 1.01 5.99
C SER A 33 -0.75 1.79 6.54
N ASN A 34 -0.62 3.06 6.15
CA ASN A 34 0.22 3.98 6.89
C ASN A 34 -0.39 4.32 8.28
N CYS A 35 0.29 5.15 9.07
CA CYS A 35 0.03 5.30 10.50
C CYS A 35 -1.32 5.96 10.82
N ASN A 36 -1.83 6.79 9.92
CA ASN A 36 -3.14 7.43 10.02
C ASN A 36 -4.22 6.76 9.16
N GLY A 37 -3.90 5.65 8.50
CA GLY A 37 -4.86 4.88 7.72
C GLY A 37 -5.28 5.52 6.39
N LYS A 38 -4.58 6.54 5.92
CA LYS A 38 -4.94 7.28 4.70
C LYS A 38 -4.23 6.79 3.45
N ILE A 39 -3.22 5.94 3.58
CA ILE A 39 -2.59 5.25 2.47
C ILE A 39 -2.71 3.75 2.75
N TRP A 40 -3.37 3.03 1.85
CA TRP A 40 -3.47 1.57 1.89
C TRP A 40 -2.67 0.96 0.76
N LEU A 41 -1.92 -0.09 1.08
CA LEU A 41 -1.10 -0.85 0.17
C LEU A 41 -1.50 -2.32 0.27
N PHE A 42 -1.71 -2.95 -0.88
CA PHE A 42 -2.06 -4.35 -1.04
C PHE A 42 -1.10 -4.99 -2.03
N TRP A 43 -0.70 -6.23 -1.79
CA TRP A 43 0.16 -6.95 -2.70
C TRP A 43 -0.09 -8.45 -2.66
N SER A 44 0.29 -9.11 -3.76
CA SER A 44 0.15 -10.55 -3.90
C SER A 44 1.20 -11.30 -3.11
N MET A 45 0.98 -12.60 -2.90
CA MET A 45 1.92 -13.50 -2.22
C MET A 45 3.33 -13.50 -2.82
N ASP A 46 3.43 -13.26 -4.13
CA ASP A 46 4.69 -13.31 -4.88
C ASP A 46 5.55 -12.05 -4.72
N ILE A 47 5.09 -11.08 -3.93
CA ILE A 47 5.80 -9.82 -3.66
C ILE A 47 6.27 -9.78 -2.21
N ASP A 48 7.57 -9.64 -2.03
CA ASP A 48 8.19 -9.28 -0.77
C ASP A 48 8.09 -7.76 -0.61
N CYS A 49 7.67 -7.31 0.58
CA CYS A 49 7.52 -5.90 0.88
C CYS A 49 8.02 -5.60 2.29
N VAL A 50 9.03 -4.74 2.40
CA VAL A 50 9.58 -4.25 3.66
C VAL A 50 9.31 -2.75 3.78
N VAL A 51 8.58 -2.34 4.81
CA VAL A 51 8.39 -0.92 5.10
C VAL A 51 9.69 -0.33 5.64
N LEU A 52 10.23 0.67 4.94
CA LEU A 52 11.46 1.36 5.30
C LEU A 52 11.16 2.61 6.14
N GLU A 53 10.11 3.35 5.77
CA GLU A 53 9.70 4.60 6.41
C GLU A 53 8.19 4.78 6.29
N GLU A 54 7.57 5.38 7.30
CA GLU A 54 6.13 5.59 7.35
C GLU A 54 5.82 6.83 8.21
N ASP A 55 4.99 7.72 7.68
CA ASP A 55 4.40 8.83 8.41
C ASP A 55 2.96 9.12 7.91
N GLU A 56 2.38 10.22 8.38
CA GLU A 56 0.99 10.58 8.07
C GLU A 56 0.74 10.87 6.58
N GLN A 57 1.76 11.30 5.85
CA GLN A 57 1.68 11.73 4.46
C GLN A 57 2.42 10.80 3.50
N GLN A 58 3.21 9.85 3.99
CA GLN A 58 3.92 8.90 3.14
C GLN A 58 4.10 7.50 3.74
N ILE A 59 4.30 6.54 2.84
CA ILE A 59 4.88 5.24 3.15
C ILE A 59 5.92 4.89 2.08
N THR A 60 7.11 4.48 2.52
CA THR A 60 8.19 3.99 1.66
C THR A 60 8.44 2.53 1.93
N CYS A 61 8.42 1.73 0.88
CA CYS A 61 8.69 0.30 0.93
C CYS A 61 9.83 -0.07 -0.01
N ASP A 62 10.63 -1.04 0.40
CA ASP A 62 11.44 -1.85 -0.50
C ASP A 62 10.61 -3.04 -0.96
N MET A 63 10.45 -3.23 -2.26
CA MET A 63 9.61 -4.27 -2.83
C MET A 63 10.36 -5.08 -3.88
N GLY A 64 10.05 -6.36 -4.02
CA GLY A 64 10.61 -7.22 -5.04
C GLY A 64 9.73 -8.43 -5.28
N HIS A 65 9.79 -9.00 -6.47
CA HIS A 65 9.17 -10.30 -6.71
C HIS A 65 10.04 -11.39 -6.07
N ASN A 66 9.44 -12.35 -5.35
CA ASN A 66 10.15 -13.33 -4.53
C ASN A 66 11.16 -14.17 -5.32
N GLU A 67 10.90 -14.39 -6.62
CA GLU A 67 11.77 -15.15 -7.51
C GLU A 67 12.82 -14.31 -8.26
N LEU A 68 12.73 -12.97 -8.17
CA LEU A 68 13.65 -12.06 -8.85
C LEU A 68 14.64 -11.48 -7.84
N GLN A 69 15.92 -11.44 -8.22
CA GLN A 69 16.97 -10.81 -7.39
C GLN A 69 16.97 -9.28 -7.47
N THR A 70 15.88 -8.68 -7.96
CA THR A 70 15.78 -7.23 -8.16
C THR A 70 14.73 -6.65 -7.24
N GLN A 71 15.19 -5.74 -6.39
CA GLN A 71 14.34 -4.93 -5.54
C GLN A 71 14.20 -3.52 -6.11
N PHE A 72 13.08 -2.89 -5.82
CA PHE A 72 12.79 -1.52 -6.17
C PHE A 72 12.08 -0.84 -5.01
N LYS A 73 12.39 0.44 -4.82
CA LYS A 73 11.76 1.24 -3.79
C LYS A 73 10.54 1.95 -4.35
N ILE A 74 9.43 1.87 -3.62
CA ILE A 74 8.24 2.66 -3.89
C ILE A 74 8.02 3.59 -2.71
N THR A 75 7.81 4.87 -3.00
CA THR A 75 7.29 5.83 -2.04
C THR A 75 5.93 6.31 -2.52
N LEU A 76 4.92 6.13 -1.68
CA LEU A 76 3.57 6.65 -1.90
C LEU A 76 3.39 7.87 -1.01
N CYS A 77 3.16 9.03 -1.62
CA CYS A 77 2.92 10.28 -0.90
C CYS A 77 1.51 10.79 -1.17
N MET A 78 0.84 11.26 -0.12
CA MET A 78 -0.33 12.12 -0.25
C MET A 78 0.10 13.59 -0.20
N PRO A 79 -0.24 14.40 -1.22
CA PRO A 79 -0.02 15.83 -1.14
C PRO A 79 -0.94 16.44 -0.06
N ASN A 80 -0.42 17.40 0.70
CA ASN A 80 -1.26 18.20 1.59
C ASN A 80 -2.31 18.95 0.77
N ALA A 81 -3.54 18.46 0.76
CA ALA A 81 -4.68 19.24 0.34
C ALA A 81 -4.94 20.32 1.41
N LYS A 82 -4.21 21.45 1.31
CA LYS A 82 -4.66 22.69 1.96
C LYS A 82 -5.97 23.09 1.29
N ILE A 83 -7.09 22.57 1.80
CA ILE A 83 -8.40 23.16 1.54
C ILE A 83 -8.33 24.53 2.22
N PHE A 84 -8.19 25.58 1.42
CA PHE A 84 -8.37 26.95 1.90
C PHE A 84 -9.83 27.05 2.39
N SER A 85 -10.01 27.00 3.71
CA SER A 85 -11.26 27.36 4.40
C SER A 85 -11.29 28.85 4.70
#